data_AF-A0A7W0X3L6-F1
#
_entry.id   AF-A0A7W0X3L6-F1
#
_cell.length_a   1.000
_cell.length_b   1.000
_cell.length_c   1.000
_cell.angle_alpha   90.00
_cell.angle_beta   90.00
_cell.angle_gamma   90.00
#
_symmetry.space_group_name_H-M   'P 1'
#
loop_
_entity.id
_entity.type
_entity.pdbx_description
1 polymer ?
#
loop_
_entity_poly.entity_id
_entity_poly.type
_entity_poly.pdbx_seq_one_letter_code
_entity_poly.pdbx_strand_id
1 'polypeptide(L)' 'MASRPSVVLIGGGIGGLFAANALIAQGLRVSVYEQAPALGEVGAGV' A
#
# COMPACT_ATOMS: atom_id res chain seq x y z
N MET A 1 26.50 -3.33 4.30
CA MET A 1 25.08 -2.99 4.48
C MET A 1 24.29 -3.68 3.39
N ALA A 2 23.30 -4.52 3.74
CA ALA A 2 22.41 -5.11 2.73
C ALA A 2 21.50 -4.03 2.14
N SER A 3 21.27 -4.06 0.83
CA SER A 3 20.33 -3.15 0.17
C SER A 3 18.91 -3.44 0.68
N ARG A 4 18.19 -2.39 1.11
CA ARG A 4 16.77 -2.54 1.48
C ARG A 4 15.93 -2.84 0.23
N PRO A 5 15.02 -3.82 0.28
CA PRO A 5 14.16 -4.12 -0.86
C PRO A 5 13.19 -2.97 -1.13
N SER A 6 12.84 -2.80 -2.40
CA SER A 6 11.72 -1.98 -2.82
C SER A 6 10.51 -2.87 -3.05
N VAL A 7 9.34 -2.45 -2.59
CA VAL A 7 8.11 -3.25 -2.60
C VAL A 7 7.08 -2.59 -3.50
N VAL A 8 6.42 -3.40 -4.32
CA VAL A 8 5.27 -3.00 -5.14
C VAL A 8 4.03 -3.72 -4.62
N LEU A 9 2.97 -2.97 -4.38
CA LEU A 9 1.65 -3.49 -4.00
C LEU A 9 0.65 -3.19 -5.13
N ILE A 10 -0.09 -4.22 -5.55
CA ILE A 10 -1.12 -4.12 -6.58
C ILE A 10 -2.49 -4.18 -5.89
N GLY A 11 -3.22 -3.07 -5.94
CA GLY A 11 -4.46 -2.82 -5.21
C GLY A 11 -4.29 -1.82 -4.07
N GLY A 12 -5.05 -0.73 -4.13
CA GLY A 12 -5.13 0.36 -3.16
C GLY A 12 -6.36 0.29 -2.24
N GLY A 13 -6.94 -0.90 -2.06
CA GLY A 13 -7.98 -1.14 -1.05
C GLY A 13 -7.41 -1.15 0.38
N ILE A 14 -8.28 -1.34 1.38
CA ILE A 14 -7.93 -1.30 2.82
C ILE A 14 -6.70 -2.17 3.13
N GLY A 15 -6.71 -3.44 2.71
CA GLY A 15 -5.59 -4.34 2.96
C GLY A 15 -4.28 -3.91 2.29
N GLY A 16 -4.36 -3.36 1.07
CA GLY A 16 -3.20 -2.87 0.33
C GLY A 16 -2.57 -1.65 0.97
N LEU A 17 -3.40 -0.67 1.36
CA LEU A 17 -2.93 0.54 2.05
C LEU A 17 -2.45 0.23 3.49
N PHE A 18 -3.08 -0.71 4.19
CA PHE A 18 -2.61 -1.19 5.48
C PHE A 18 -1.23 -1.85 5.36
N ALA A 19 -1.04 -2.74 4.38
CA ALA A 19 0.26 -3.36 4.12
C ALA A 19 1.32 -2.32 3.74
N ALA A 20 0.97 -1.34 2.91
CA ALA A 20 1.86 -0.23 2.57
C ALA A 20 2.32 0.52 3.82
N ASN A 21 1.40 0.89 4.70
CA ASN A 21 1.70 1.57 5.96
C ASN A 21 2.62 0.74 6.86
N ALA A 22 2.35 -0.55 7.02
CA ALA A 22 3.17 -1.45 7.83
C ALA A 22 4.60 -1.58 7.28
N LEU A 23 4.77 -1.69 5.96
CA LEU A 23 6.07 -1.80 5.31
C LEU A 23 6.85 -0.47 5.35
N ILE A 24 6.17 0.66 5.20
CA ILE A 24 6.78 2.00 5.38
C ILE A 24 7.29 2.16 6.81
N ALA A 25 6.54 1.70 7.82
CA ALA A 25 6.98 1.73 9.21
C ALA A 25 8.24 0.89 9.48
N GLN A 26 8.52 -0.12 8.64
CA GLN A 26 9.78 -0.89 8.67
C GLN A 26 10.92 -0.23 7.86
N GLY A 27 10.71 0.97 7.33
CA GLY A 27 11.70 1.72 6.56
C GLY A 27 11.89 1.22 5.12
N LEU A 28 10.91 0.50 4.57
CA LEU A 28 10.94 0.01 3.20
C LEU A 28 10.38 1.06 2.22
N ARG A 29 10.92 1.09 1.01
CA ARG A 29 10.37 1.89 -0.10
C ARG A 29 9.20 1.12 -0.71
N VAL A 30 8.01 1.72 -0.72
CA VAL A 30 6.77 1.09 -1.21
C VAL A 30 6.16 1.92 -2.34
N SER A 31 5.61 1.25 -3.35
CA SER A 31 4.77 1.86 -4.38
C SER A 31 3.47 1.07 -4.50
N VAL A 32 2.33 1.77 -4.45
CA VAL A 32 1.00 1.18 -4.55
C VAL A 32 0.41 1.58 -5.90
N TYR A 33 -0.12 0.60 -6.63
CA TYR A 33 -0.83 0.83 -7.89
C TYR A 33 -2.28 0.38 -7.73
N GLU A 34 -3.20 1.29 -7.97
CA GLU A 34 -4.65 1.04 -7.93
C GLU A 34 -5.22 1.23 -9.35
N GLN A 35 -6.14 0.35 -9.73
CA GLN A 35 -6.82 0.41 -11.02
C GLN A 35 -7.81 1.58 -11.06
N ALA A 36 -8.49 1.85 -9.95
CA ALA A 36 -9.42 2.96 -9.83
C ALA A 36 -8.68 4.31 -10.04
N PRO A 37 -9.32 5.27 -10.73
CA PRO A 37 -8.70 6.58 -11.01
C PRO A 37 -8.50 7.43 -9.75
N ALA A 38 -9.13 7.05 -8.64
CA ALA A 38 -8.98 7.67 -7.33
C ALA A 38 -9.19 6.62 -6.24
N LEU A 39 -8.58 6.85 -5.07
CA LEU A 39 -8.92 6.13 -3.85
C LEU A 39 -10.32 6.54 -3.41
N GLY A 40 -11.12 5.57 -2.98
CA GLY A 40 -12.45 5.79 -2.43
C GLY A 40 -12.91 4.58 -1.65
N GLU A 41 -13.72 4.82 -0.62
CA GLU A 41 -14.37 3.76 0.12
C GLU A 41 -15.77 3.52 -0.46
N VAL A 42 -16.16 2.26 -0.58
CA VAL A 42 -17.59 1.92 -0.61
C VAL A 42 -18.04 2.11 0.83
N GLY A 43 -18.74 3.22 1.12
CA GLY A 43 -19.18 3.62 2.46
C GLY A 43 -20.12 2.60 3.11
N ALA A 44 -19.55 1.48 3.58
CA ALA A 44 -20.25 0.35 4.18
C ALA A 44 -19.98 0.23 5.69
N GLY A 45 -19.15 1.11 6.28
CA GLY A 45 -18.87 1.14 7.72
C GLY A 45 -17.90 0.07 8.20
N VAL A 46 -16.82 -0.16 7.44
CA VAL A 46 -15.66 -1.00 7.81
C VAL A 46 -14.39 -0.18 7.75
#